data_AF-A0A6P3QVX8-F1
#
_entry.id   AF-A0A6P3QVX8-F1
#
_cell.length_a   1.000
_cell.length_b   1.000
_cell.length_c   1.000
_cell.angle_alpha   90.00
_cell.angle_beta   90.00
_cell.angle_gamma   90.00
#
_symmetry.space_group_name_H-M   'P 1'
#
loop_
_entity.id
_entity.type
_entity.pdbx_description
1 polymer ?
#
loop_
_entity_poly.entity_id
_entity_poly.type
_entity_poly.pdbx_seq_one_letter_code
_entity_poly.pdbx_strand_id
1 'polypeptide(L)'
;MESIDEEDVQKHRVHLRPITLRNAAPATLHLLPCEVPVNRPAPVERFFTPAIRQGPDGLQVSFRGRKLRGEEVEVPSGLEGYVMVMEEKGEVLVGKQDFSEGSENDEQEEQGLVEPPEALERDFDRFIGASASFSHFTLWNLETFPGPDAKVRAALTWPRLAAAVPRAPGVRKLGNRQALPCTLSHLSPPSCDPRSVGGSKTRPA
;
A
#
# COMPACT_ATOMS: atom_id res chain seq x y z
N MET A 1 30.83 5.86 9.89
CA MET A 1 29.42 6.13 9.53
C MET A 1 29.45 6.22 8.02
N GLU A 2 29.21 5.09 7.35
CA GLU A 2 29.28 5.01 5.89
C GLU A 2 28.07 5.74 5.32
N SER A 3 28.32 6.72 4.46
CA SER A 3 27.30 7.42 3.71
C SER A 3 26.68 6.43 2.74
N ILE A 4 25.40 6.12 2.92
CA ILE A 4 24.62 5.45 1.88
C ILE A 4 24.62 6.38 0.66
N ASP A 5 25.19 5.90 -0.45
CA ASP A 5 25.20 6.61 -1.72
C ASP A 5 23.76 6.76 -2.22
N GLU A 6 23.35 7.98 -2.59
CA GLU A 6 21.98 8.27 -3.02
C GLU A 6 21.54 7.45 -4.25
N GLU A 7 22.50 7.04 -5.10
CA GLU A 7 22.27 6.11 -6.21
C GLU A 7 21.80 4.73 -5.75
N ASP A 8 22.31 4.22 -4.62
CA ASP A 8 21.92 2.91 -4.10
C ASP A 8 20.52 2.96 -3.47
N VAL A 9 20.11 4.12 -2.94
CA VAL A 9 18.74 4.35 -2.45
C VAL A 9 17.73 4.30 -3.59
N GLN A 10 18.05 4.87 -4.75
CA GLN A 10 17.12 4.97 -5.87
C GLN A 10 16.75 3.61 -6.46
N LYS A 11 17.70 2.68 -6.49
CA LYS A 11 17.50 1.29 -6.94
C LYS A 11 16.48 0.50 -6.10
N HIS A 12 16.28 0.90 -4.84
CA HIS A 12 15.41 0.20 -3.90
C HIS A 12 14.00 0.80 -3.78
N ARG A 13 13.73 1.93 -4.42
CA ARG A 13 12.39 2.56 -4.41
C ARG A 13 11.48 1.95 -5.48
N VAL A 14 10.19 1.93 -5.20
CA VAL A 14 9.12 1.57 -6.14
C VAL A 14 8.09 2.70 -6.08
N HIS A 15 7.77 3.26 -7.24
CA HIS A 15 6.95 4.44 -7.38
C HIS A 15 5.53 4.05 -7.74
N LEU A 16 4.56 4.45 -6.92
CA LEU A 16 3.14 4.22 -7.18
C LEU A 16 2.63 5.29 -8.14
N ARG A 17 1.98 4.90 -9.24
CA ARG A 17 1.28 5.84 -10.13
C ARG A 17 -0.07 6.27 -9.52
N PRO A 18 -0.23 7.52 -9.04
CA PRO A 18 -1.46 7.91 -8.34
C PRO A 18 -2.71 7.90 -9.23
N ILE A 19 -2.54 8.11 -10.54
CA ILE A 19 -3.64 8.07 -11.51
C ILE A 19 -4.29 6.69 -11.60
N THR A 20 -3.51 5.63 -11.41
CA THR A 20 -4.01 4.24 -11.47
C THR A 20 -4.95 3.94 -10.31
N LEU A 21 -4.73 4.54 -9.13
CA LEU A 21 -5.63 4.39 -7.97
C LEU A 21 -7.02 4.97 -8.25
N ARG A 22 -7.07 6.12 -8.94
CA ARG A 22 -8.34 6.82 -9.24
C ARG A 22 -9.18 6.09 -10.28
N ASN A 23 -8.52 5.41 -11.21
CA ASN A 23 -9.14 4.78 -12.37
C ASN A 23 -9.28 3.25 -12.23
N ALA A 24 -8.87 2.67 -11.09
CA ALA A 24 -8.89 1.24 -10.87
C ALA A 24 -10.33 0.69 -10.89
N ALA A 25 -10.60 -0.22 -11.83
CA ALA A 25 -11.92 -0.83 -11.98
C ALA A 25 -12.26 -1.74 -10.78
N PRO A 26 -13.54 -1.82 -10.36
CA PRO A 26 -13.95 -2.75 -9.31
C PRO A 26 -13.68 -4.21 -9.69
N ALA A 27 -13.18 -5.01 -8.76
CA ALA A 27 -12.95 -6.44 -8.93
C ALA A 27 -13.61 -7.28 -7.83
N THR A 28 -14.07 -8.46 -8.23
CA THR A 28 -14.58 -9.50 -7.32
C THR A 28 -13.43 -10.38 -6.86
N LEU A 29 -13.23 -10.47 -5.54
CA LEU A 29 -12.14 -11.26 -4.95
C LEU A 29 -12.65 -12.45 -4.13
N HIS A 30 -11.92 -13.56 -4.21
CA HIS A 30 -12.19 -14.78 -3.46
C HIS A 30 -10.91 -15.27 -2.78
N LEU A 31 -10.94 -15.39 -1.45
CA LEU A 31 -9.86 -16.01 -0.68
C LEU A 31 -10.19 -17.48 -0.43
N LEU A 32 -9.45 -18.38 -1.10
CA LEU A 32 -9.68 -19.82 -1.02
C LEU A 32 -8.90 -20.47 0.14
N PRO A 33 -9.44 -21.53 0.78
CA PRO A 33 -8.76 -22.27 1.84
C PRO A 33 -7.81 -23.33 1.27
N CYS A 34 -7.13 -23.00 0.18
CA CYS A 34 -6.16 -23.88 -0.47
C CYS A 34 -5.16 -23.07 -1.29
N GLU A 35 -3.99 -23.68 -1.52
CA GLU A 35 -2.96 -23.13 -2.40
C GLU A 35 -3.19 -23.61 -3.83
N VAL A 36 -3.15 -22.67 -4.78
CA VAL A 36 -3.10 -22.97 -6.21
C VAL A 36 -1.66 -22.73 -6.65
N PRO A 37 -0.91 -23.77 -7.06
CA PRO A 37 0.55 -23.67 -7.25
C PRO A 37 0.98 -22.82 -8.45
N VAL A 38 0.03 -22.36 -9.26
CA VAL A 38 0.30 -21.66 -10.51
C VAL A 38 -0.48 -20.34 -10.52
N ASN A 39 0.23 -19.25 -10.77
CA ASN A 39 -0.37 -17.94 -11.00
C ASN A 39 -0.61 -17.73 -12.50
N ARG A 40 -1.85 -17.91 -12.96
CA ARG A 40 -2.27 -17.76 -14.36
C ARG A 40 -3.72 -17.27 -14.44
N PRO A 41 -4.13 -16.68 -15.58
CA PRO A 41 -5.54 -16.42 -15.85
C PRO A 41 -6.38 -17.70 -15.66
N ALA A 42 -7.52 -17.56 -15.00
CA ALA A 42 -8.44 -18.66 -14.74
C ALA A 42 -9.87 -18.26 -15.14
N PRO A 43 -10.66 -19.18 -15.73
CA PRO A 43 -12.03 -18.91 -16.15
C PRO A 43 -13.02 -18.92 -14.97
N VAL A 44 -12.79 -18.06 -13.96
CA VAL A 44 -13.59 -17.98 -12.71
C VAL A 44 -15.06 -17.73 -13.02
N GLU A 45 -15.35 -16.78 -13.92
CA GLU A 45 -16.72 -16.42 -14.32
C GLU A 45 -17.49 -17.55 -15.02
N ARG A 46 -16.79 -18.53 -15.58
CA ARG A 46 -17.43 -19.67 -16.28
C ARG A 46 -17.71 -20.84 -15.34
N PHE A 47 -16.84 -21.08 -14.36
CA PHE A 47 -16.89 -22.28 -13.53
C PHE A 47 -17.23 -22.02 -12.07
N PHE A 48 -16.64 -20.99 -11.47
CA PHE A 48 -16.75 -20.74 -10.05
C PHE A 48 -17.95 -19.85 -9.73
N THR A 49 -18.03 -18.66 -10.33
CA THR A 49 -19.09 -17.67 -10.07
C THR A 49 -20.50 -18.24 -10.29
N PRO A 50 -20.80 -18.95 -11.40
CA PRO A 50 -22.14 -19.50 -11.64
C PRO A 50 -22.48 -20.68 -10.72
N ALA A 51 -21.49 -21.30 -10.07
CA ALA A 51 -21.68 -22.40 -9.13
C ALA A 51 -21.92 -21.92 -7.69
N ILE A 52 -21.74 -20.62 -7.41
CA ILE A 52 -22.05 -20.05 -6.10
C ILE A 52 -23.56 -20.12 -5.85
N ARG A 53 -23.93 -20.49 -4.64
CA ARG A 53 -25.31 -20.60 -4.16
C ARG A 53 -25.44 -19.82 -2.86
N GLN A 54 -26.50 -19.01 -2.75
CA GLN A 54 -26.90 -18.38 -1.51
C GLN A 54 -27.70 -19.39 -0.68
N GLY A 55 -27.24 -19.70 0.53
CA GLY A 55 -27.97 -20.47 1.53
C GLY A 55 -28.46 -19.59 2.69
N PRO A 56 -29.22 -20.16 3.64
CA PRO A 56 -29.72 -19.41 4.81
C PRO A 56 -28.58 -18.89 5.71
N ASP A 57 -27.47 -19.61 5.77
CA ASP A 57 -26.35 -19.31 6.67
C ASP A 57 -25.17 -18.60 5.97
N GLY A 58 -25.25 -18.36 4.65
CA GLY A 58 -24.17 -17.77 3.86
C GLY A 58 -23.97 -18.41 2.48
N LEU A 59 -22.80 -18.19 1.88
CA LEU A 59 -22.48 -18.64 0.52
C LEU A 59 -21.96 -20.08 0.51
N GLN A 60 -22.24 -20.81 -0.56
CA GLN A 60 -21.72 -22.14 -0.80
C GLN A 60 -21.29 -22.31 -2.26
N VAL A 61 -20.17 -23.01 -2.49
CA VAL A 61 -19.69 -23.39 -3.83
C VAL A 61 -18.90 -24.68 -3.73
N SER A 62 -18.60 -25.33 -4.86
CA SER A 62 -17.64 -26.42 -4.91
C SER A 62 -16.38 -26.01 -5.69
N PHE A 63 -15.22 -26.37 -5.18
CA PHE A 63 -13.94 -26.19 -5.87
C PHE A 63 -13.20 -27.52 -5.87
N ARG A 64 -12.84 -28.01 -7.07
CA ARG A 64 -12.18 -29.33 -7.25
C ARG A 64 -12.95 -30.48 -6.56
N GLY A 65 -14.28 -30.43 -6.61
CA GLY A 65 -15.15 -31.44 -5.99
C GLY A 65 -15.32 -31.31 -4.47
N ARG A 66 -14.68 -30.33 -3.82
CA ARG A 66 -14.78 -30.10 -2.37
C ARG A 66 -15.76 -28.98 -2.08
N LYS A 67 -16.59 -29.16 -1.06
CA LYS A 67 -17.59 -28.16 -0.63
C LYS A 67 -16.90 -27.03 0.13
N LEU A 68 -17.09 -25.80 -0.32
CA LEU A 68 -16.68 -24.59 0.37
C LEU A 68 -17.91 -23.87 0.93
N ARG A 69 -17.76 -23.30 2.12
CA ARG A 69 -18.71 -22.38 2.74
C ARG A 69 -18.03 -21.04 2.87
N GLY A 70 -18.73 -19.97 2.52
CA GLY A 70 -18.15 -18.65 2.49
C GLY A 70 -19.08 -17.58 2.99
N GLU A 71 -18.50 -16.43 3.23
CA GLU A 71 -19.18 -15.21 3.64
C GLU A 71 -18.52 -14.03 2.96
N GLU A 72 -19.27 -12.94 2.85
CA GLU A 72 -18.75 -11.66 2.39
C GLU A 72 -18.09 -10.92 3.56
N VAL A 73 -16.89 -10.43 3.32
CA VAL A 73 -16.10 -9.68 4.31
C VAL A 73 -15.81 -8.30 3.73
N GLU A 74 -16.28 -7.27 4.42
CA GLU A 74 -16.06 -5.88 4.05
C GLU A 74 -14.63 -5.43 4.39
N VAL A 75 -14.10 -4.53 3.56
CA VAL A 75 -12.88 -3.78 3.88
C VAL A 75 -13.18 -2.84 5.07
N PRO A 76 -12.28 -2.73 6.07
CA PRO A 76 -12.53 -1.91 7.24
C PRO A 76 -12.81 -0.44 6.89
N SER A 77 -13.72 0.18 7.65
CA SER A 77 -14.14 1.57 7.44
C SER A 77 -12.94 2.53 7.36
N GLY A 78 -12.94 3.41 6.36
CA GLY A 78 -11.87 4.38 6.13
C GLY A 78 -10.65 3.82 5.40
N LEU A 79 -10.72 2.59 4.92
CA LEU A 79 -9.73 1.97 4.03
C LEU A 79 -10.37 1.60 2.69
N GLU A 80 -9.51 1.39 1.69
CA GLU A 80 -9.90 0.95 0.36
C GLU A 80 -8.94 -0.15 -0.09
N GLY A 81 -9.46 -1.16 -0.78
CA GLY A 81 -8.68 -2.28 -1.30
C GLY A 81 -8.22 -2.03 -2.72
N TYR A 82 -6.95 -2.32 -3.01
CA TYR A 82 -6.38 -2.26 -4.37
C TYR A 82 -5.63 -3.55 -4.70
N VAL A 83 -5.73 -3.97 -5.97
CA VAL A 83 -4.87 -4.99 -6.57
C VAL A 83 -3.75 -4.26 -7.31
N MET A 84 -2.51 -4.46 -6.86
CA MET A 84 -1.33 -3.76 -7.39
C MET A 84 -0.52 -4.68 -8.31
N VAL A 85 -0.06 -4.15 -9.43
CA VAL A 85 0.75 -4.86 -10.42
C VAL A 85 2.01 -4.04 -10.72
N MET A 86 3.17 -4.70 -10.70
CA MET A 86 4.43 -4.08 -11.08
C MET A 86 4.41 -3.78 -12.58
N GLU A 87 4.83 -2.58 -12.96
CA GLU A 87 4.99 -2.23 -14.36
C GLU A 87 6.32 -2.80 -14.86
N GLU A 88 6.26 -3.59 -15.92
CA GLU A 88 7.46 -4.02 -16.61
C GLU A 88 7.95 -2.88 -17.49
N LYS A 89 9.23 -2.50 -17.37
CA LYS A 89 9.90 -1.54 -18.26
C LYS A 89 9.94 -2.15 -19.67
N GLY A 90 8.88 -1.98 -20.47
CA GLY A 90 8.90 -2.60 -21.80
C GLY A 90 7.66 -2.57 -22.68
N GLU A 91 6.55 -1.93 -22.31
CA GLU A 91 5.43 -1.79 -23.24
C GLU A 91 4.99 -0.33 -23.32
N VAL A 92 5.73 0.43 -24.13
CA VAL A 92 5.14 1.55 -24.87
C VAL A 92 3.95 0.95 -25.60
N LEU A 93 2.74 1.31 -25.18
CA LEU A 93 1.54 1.13 -25.96
C LEU A 93 1.75 1.90 -27.27
N VAL A 94 2.36 1.24 -28.25
CA VAL A 94 2.32 1.65 -29.66
C VAL A 94 0.85 1.48 -30.04
N GLY A 95 0.08 2.52 -29.76
CA GLY A 95 -1.23 2.72 -30.34
C GLY A 95 -1.06 2.56 -31.85
N LYS A 96 -1.76 1.57 -32.37
CA LYS A 96 -2.05 1.36 -33.78
C LYS A 96 -2.43 2.72 -34.40
N GLN A 97 -1.47 3.37 -35.05
CA GLN A 97 -1.74 4.50 -35.93
C GLN A 97 -1.68 3.94 -37.34
N ASP A 98 -2.86 3.76 -37.93
CA ASP A 98 -2.99 3.51 -39.34
C ASP A 98 -2.42 4.73 -40.09
N PHE A 99 -1.46 4.46 -40.96
CA PHE A 99 -0.85 5.45 -41.84
C PHE A 99 -1.92 6.07 -42.75
N SER A 100 -2.05 7.39 -42.74
CA SER A 100 -2.56 8.17 -43.86
C SER A 100 -1.77 9.47 -43.96
N GLU A 101 -1.07 9.60 -45.09
CA GLU A 101 -0.17 10.70 -45.47
C GLU A 101 -0.88 12.06 -45.63
N GLY A 102 -0.14 13.12 -45.28
CA GLY A 102 -0.12 14.38 -46.03
C GLY A 102 -0.74 15.60 -45.36
N SER A 103 0.10 16.53 -44.90
CA SER A 103 0.19 17.90 -45.45
C SER A 103 1.10 18.77 -44.59
N GLU A 104 2.07 19.40 -45.24
CA GLU A 104 2.98 20.42 -44.69
C GLU A 104 2.20 21.70 -44.36
N ASN A 105 2.62 22.39 -43.29
CA ASN A 105 2.84 23.85 -43.23
C ASN A 105 3.43 24.26 -41.87
N ASP A 106 4.59 24.94 -41.95
CA ASP A 106 5.25 25.68 -40.87
C ASP A 106 4.41 26.88 -40.43
N GLU A 107 4.27 27.14 -39.12
CA GLU A 107 4.41 28.49 -38.51
C GLU A 107 4.87 28.34 -37.04
N GLN A 108 5.86 29.14 -36.67
CA GLN A 108 6.51 29.21 -35.36
C GLN A 108 5.66 29.98 -34.34
N GLU A 109 5.44 29.43 -33.15
CA GLU A 109 5.19 30.21 -31.94
C GLU A 109 5.92 29.61 -30.72
N GLU A 110 6.76 30.46 -30.13
CA GLU A 110 7.54 30.29 -28.91
C GLU A 110 6.61 30.25 -27.69
N GLN A 111 6.49 29.09 -27.02
CA GLN A 111 5.89 28.99 -25.68
C GLN A 111 6.74 28.06 -24.81
N GLY A 112 7.08 28.56 -23.62
CA GLY A 112 8.17 28.09 -22.78
C GLY A 112 8.22 26.59 -22.56
N LEU A 113 9.45 26.07 -22.62
CA LEU A 113 9.86 24.72 -22.28
C LEU A 113 9.40 24.37 -20.85
N VAL A 114 8.16 23.88 -20.71
CA VAL A 114 7.80 23.04 -19.57
C VAL A 114 8.50 21.73 -19.84
N GLU A 115 9.53 21.41 -19.06
CA GLU A 115 10.18 20.09 -19.14
C GLU A 115 9.09 19.01 -19.17
N PRO A 116 9.09 18.12 -20.18
CA PRO A 116 8.14 17.03 -20.20
C PRO A 116 8.26 16.28 -18.86
N PRO A 117 7.14 15.88 -18.23
CA PRO A 117 7.15 15.07 -17.00
C PRO A 117 8.09 13.85 -17.11
N GLU A 118 8.36 13.41 -18.34
CA GLU A 118 9.31 12.38 -18.75
C GLU A 118 10.73 12.58 -18.21
N ALA A 119 11.20 13.82 -18.02
CA ALA A 119 12.56 14.09 -17.54
C ALA A 119 12.76 13.70 -16.06
N LEU A 120 11.73 13.87 -15.22
CA LEU A 120 11.75 13.45 -13.81
C LEU A 120 11.39 11.97 -13.65
N GLU A 121 10.63 11.39 -14.59
CA GLU A 121 10.28 9.97 -14.57
C GLU A 121 11.45 9.05 -14.95
N ARG A 122 12.45 9.57 -15.68
CA ARG A 122 13.66 8.83 -16.05
C ARG A 122 14.50 8.37 -14.86
N ASP A 123 14.44 9.09 -13.74
CA ASP A 123 15.20 8.72 -12.53
C ASP A 123 14.51 7.58 -11.75
N PHE A 124 13.24 7.27 -12.05
CA PHE A 124 12.49 6.24 -11.35
C PHE A 124 12.58 4.90 -12.07
N ASP A 125 13.29 3.96 -11.45
CA ASP A 125 13.58 2.69 -12.10
C ASP A 125 12.45 1.66 -12.05
N ARG A 126 11.50 1.79 -11.11
CA ARG A 126 10.44 0.80 -10.89
C ARG A 126 9.13 1.47 -10.52
N PHE A 127 8.08 1.15 -11.28
CA PHE A 127 6.73 1.62 -11.03
C PHE A 127 5.80 0.47 -10.66
N ILE A 128 4.78 0.80 -9.88
CA ILE A 128 3.66 -0.07 -9.55
C ILE A 128 2.36 0.70 -9.76
N GLY A 129 1.35 0.03 -10.28
CA GLY A 129 0.03 0.61 -10.55
C GLY A 129 -1.08 -0.24 -9.98
N ALA A 130 -2.22 0.37 -9.69
CA ALA A 130 -3.44 -0.35 -9.36
C ALA A 130 -4.14 -0.84 -10.63
N SER A 131 -4.34 -2.14 -10.74
CA SER A 131 -5.10 -2.75 -11.82
C SER A 131 -6.59 -2.85 -11.51
N ALA A 132 -6.94 -2.96 -10.22
CA ALA A 132 -8.31 -3.03 -9.75
C ALA A 132 -8.48 -2.51 -8.32
N SER A 133 -9.72 -2.18 -7.96
CA SER A 133 -10.16 -1.75 -6.63
C SER A 133 -11.22 -2.70 -6.07
N PHE A 134 -11.38 -2.77 -4.75
CA PHE A 134 -12.42 -3.57 -4.11
C PHE A 134 -12.80 -3.00 -2.74
N SER A 135 -14.09 -3.12 -2.39
CA SER A 135 -14.64 -2.72 -1.08
C SER A 135 -14.96 -3.90 -0.16
N HIS A 136 -15.00 -5.11 -0.71
CA HIS A 136 -15.27 -6.36 0.00
C HIS A 136 -14.64 -7.53 -0.77
N PHE A 137 -14.58 -8.69 -0.13
CA PHE A 137 -14.16 -9.94 -0.76
C PHE A 137 -14.88 -11.13 -0.12
N THR A 138 -14.94 -12.26 -0.83
CA THR A 138 -15.51 -13.49 -0.25
C THR A 138 -14.43 -14.31 0.43
N LEU A 139 -14.61 -14.58 1.72
CA LEU A 139 -13.78 -15.51 2.48
C LEU A 139 -14.39 -16.92 2.40
N TRP A 140 -13.64 -17.87 1.86
CA TRP A 140 -14.07 -19.27 1.78
C TRP A 140 -13.35 -20.14 2.80
N ASN A 141 -14.06 -21.10 3.37
CA ASN A 141 -13.53 -22.13 4.24
C ASN A 141 -14.04 -23.52 3.82
N LEU A 142 -13.32 -24.56 4.19
CA LEU A 142 -13.64 -25.94 3.82
C LEU A 142 -14.79 -26.47 4.69
N GLU A 143 -15.90 -26.83 4.05
CA GLU A 143 -17.10 -27.49 4.61
C GLU A 143 -17.87 -26.74 5.72
N THR A 144 -17.19 -25.91 6.49
CA THR A 144 -17.65 -25.12 7.64
C THR A 144 -17.49 -23.64 7.33
N PHE A 145 -18.35 -22.80 7.90
CA PHE A 145 -18.19 -21.36 7.72
C PHE A 145 -16.93 -20.85 8.43
N PRO A 146 -16.26 -19.84 7.86
CA PRO A 146 -15.20 -19.13 8.57
C PRO A 146 -15.73 -18.56 9.90
N GLY A 147 -15.17 -19.03 11.01
CA GLY A 147 -15.52 -18.56 12.34
C GLY A 147 -15.00 -17.15 12.65
N PRO A 148 -15.41 -16.56 13.78
CA PRO A 148 -14.93 -15.24 14.21
C PRO A 148 -13.42 -15.20 14.46
N ASP A 149 -12.83 -16.34 14.85
CA ASP A 149 -11.39 -16.48 15.17
C ASP A 149 -10.51 -16.70 13.93
N ALA A 150 -11.06 -16.55 12.72
CA ALA A 150 -10.28 -16.63 11.50
C ALA A 150 -9.17 -15.56 11.51
N LYS A 151 -7.92 -15.96 11.31
CA LYS A 151 -6.74 -15.06 11.33
C LYS A 151 -6.91 -13.82 10.44
N VAL A 152 -7.60 -13.97 9.31
CA VAL A 152 -7.92 -12.88 8.38
C VAL A 152 -8.74 -11.78 9.07
N ARG A 153 -9.72 -12.14 9.90
CA ARG A 153 -10.53 -11.16 10.65
C ARG A 153 -9.68 -10.39 11.65
N ALA A 154 -8.79 -11.08 12.37
CA ALA A 154 -7.84 -10.43 13.26
C ALA A 154 -6.87 -9.49 12.49
N ALA A 155 -6.44 -9.89 11.28
CA ALA A 155 -5.62 -9.02 10.44
C ALA A 155 -6.37 -7.76 9.99
N LEU A 156 -7.68 -7.87 9.71
CA LEU A 156 -8.52 -6.72 9.32
C LEU A 156 -8.78 -5.74 10.47
N THR A 157 -8.65 -6.14 11.73
CA THR A 157 -8.76 -5.21 12.87
C THR A 157 -7.45 -4.45 13.17
N TRP A 158 -6.32 -4.95 12.66
CA TRP A 158 -5.00 -4.36 12.91
C TRP A 158 -4.88 -2.88 12.52
N PRO A 159 -5.37 -2.40 11.36
CA PRO A 159 -5.23 -0.98 10.99
C PRO A 159 -5.84 -0.02 12.02
N ARG A 160 -6.97 -0.40 12.63
CA ARG A 160 -7.62 0.40 13.69
C ARG A 160 -6.75 0.47 14.94
N LEU A 161 -6.13 -0.66 15.31
CA LEU A 161 -5.19 -0.71 16.43
C LEU A 161 -3.93 0.11 16.14
N ALA A 162 -3.35 -0.03 14.95
CA ALA A 162 -2.17 0.70 14.52
C ALA A 162 -2.37 2.22 14.51
N ALA A 163 -3.57 2.69 14.15
CA ALA A 163 -3.91 4.11 14.19
C ALA A 163 -3.99 4.67 15.63
N ALA A 164 -4.29 3.82 16.62
CA ALA A 164 -4.37 4.19 18.02
C ALA A 164 -3.02 4.15 18.75
N VAL A 165 -2.00 3.49 18.18
CA VAL A 165 -0.64 3.51 18.74
C VAL A 165 -0.12 4.96 18.72
N PRO A 166 0.30 5.52 19.88
CA PRO A 166 0.79 6.88 19.94
C PRO A 166 1.93 7.10 18.94
N ARG A 167 1.78 8.11 18.07
CA ARG A 167 2.90 8.58 17.28
C ARG A 167 3.93 9.20 18.23
N ALA A 168 5.20 8.84 18.04
CA ALA A 168 6.28 9.35 18.87
C ALA A 168 6.18 10.89 19.03
N PRO A 169 6.36 11.42 20.26
CA PRO A 169 6.34 12.87 20.47
C PRO A 169 7.47 13.51 19.66
N GLY A 170 7.13 14.22 18.59
CA GLY A 170 8.12 14.93 17.75
C GLY A 170 7.78 15.01 16.26
N VAL A 171 6.90 14.18 15.72
CA VAL A 171 6.51 14.25 14.29
C VAL A 171 5.47 15.35 14.10
N ARG A 172 5.95 16.59 13.96
CA ARG A 172 5.11 17.75 13.60
C ARG A 172 4.53 17.49 12.20
N LYS A 173 3.22 17.66 12.07
CA LYS A 173 2.52 17.75 10.79
C LYS A 173 3.14 18.94 10.04
N LEU A 174 3.80 18.72 8.90
CA LEU A 174 4.21 19.81 8.00
C LEU A 174 2.93 20.36 7.35
N GLY A 175 2.14 21.08 8.14
CA GLY A 175 1.03 21.88 7.66
C GLY A 175 1.57 23.26 7.32
N ASN A 176 1.28 23.71 6.10
CA ASN A 176 1.48 25.07 5.59
C ASN A 176 1.60 26.13 6.69
N ARG A 177 2.84 26.47 7.04
CA ARG A 177 3.17 27.74 7.68
C ARG A 177 4.49 28.20 7.11
N GLN A 178 4.46 29.42 6.58
CA GLN A 178 5.60 30.18 6.10
C GLN A 178 6.76 30.07 7.09
N ALA A 179 7.93 29.76 6.56
CA ALA A 179 9.17 29.69 7.33
C ALA A 179 9.42 31.05 7.99
N LEU A 180 9.58 31.05 9.31
CA LEU A 180 10.32 32.09 10.03
C LEU A 180 11.62 31.45 10.54
N PRO A 181 12.74 32.16 10.45
CA PRO A 181 14.05 31.60 10.73
C PRO A 181 14.21 31.32 12.23
N CYS A 182 14.52 30.07 12.57
CA CYS A 182 14.89 29.66 13.92
C CYS A 182 16.17 30.39 14.35
N THR A 183 16.06 31.24 15.37
CA THR A 183 17.24 31.70 16.11
C THR A 183 17.65 30.63 17.12
N LEU A 184 18.92 30.25 17.04
CA LEU A 184 19.55 29.22 17.86
C LEU A 184 19.84 29.80 19.27
N SER A 185 18.96 29.57 20.25
CA SER A 185 19.29 29.86 21.65
C SER A 185 19.93 28.64 22.32
N HIS A 186 21.23 28.79 22.55
CA HIS A 186 22.17 27.93 23.25
C HIS A 186 21.66 27.57 24.67
N LEU A 187 21.38 26.28 24.92
CA LEU A 187 21.12 25.76 26.26
C LEU A 187 22.35 24.99 26.74
N SER A 188 23.04 25.57 27.72
CA SER A 188 24.17 24.98 28.45
C SER A 188 23.66 23.88 29.40
N PRO A 189 24.37 22.74 29.56
CA PRO A 189 23.96 21.67 30.46
C PRO A 189 24.26 22.02 31.94
N PRO A 190 23.43 21.56 32.90
CA PRO A 190 23.68 21.79 34.32
C PRO A 190 24.82 20.92 34.85
N SER A 191 25.73 21.58 35.58
CA SER A 191 26.85 21.01 36.34
C SER A 191 26.34 20.19 37.55
N CYS A 192 26.79 18.94 37.67
CA CYS A 192 26.62 18.11 38.86
C CYS A 192 27.76 18.37 39.85
N ASP A 193 27.45 18.90 41.04
CA ASP A 193 28.38 18.94 42.17
C ASP A 193 28.17 17.73 43.10
N PRO A 194 29.23 16.96 43.42
CA PRO A 194 29.16 15.88 44.40
C PRO A 194 29.88 16.29 45.69
N ARG A 195 29.16 16.46 46.80
CA ARG A 195 29.72 16.39 48.17
C ARG A 195 28.62 16.50 49.24
N SER A 196 28.33 15.40 49.93
CA SER A 196 28.32 15.36 51.40
C SER A 196 28.07 13.92 51.86
N VAL A 197 29.15 13.22 52.22
CA VAL A 197 29.11 11.94 52.94
C VAL A 197 29.04 12.27 54.42
N GLY A 198 27.86 12.12 55.02
CA GLY A 198 27.65 12.20 56.47
C GLY A 198 27.71 10.80 57.08
N GLY A 199 28.85 10.47 57.70
CA GLY A 199 28.99 9.29 58.55
C GLY A 199 28.52 9.57 59.98
N SER A 200 27.72 8.66 60.56
CA SER A 200 27.56 8.48 62.01
C SER A 200 26.78 7.18 62.25
N LYS A 201 27.49 6.08 62.55
CA LYS A 201 26.86 4.88 63.13
C LYS A 201 27.69 4.40 64.32
N THR A 202 27.17 4.69 65.50
CA THR A 202 27.62 4.24 66.81
C THR A 202 27.30 2.74 67.00
N ARG A 203 28.28 2.01 67.55
CA ARG A 203 28.20 0.60 68.02
C ARG A 203 27.62 0.56 69.45
N PRO A 204 26.93 -0.53 69.83
CA PRO A 204 27.48 -1.48 70.82
C PRO A 204 27.14 -2.94 70.41
N ALA A 205 27.74 -4.03 70.89
CA ALA A 205 28.69 -4.30 71.98
C ALA A 205 29.82 -5.21 71.45
#